data_AF-A0AAU4XVH8-F1
#
_entry.id   AF-A0AAU4XVH8-F1
#
_cell.length_a   1.000
_cell.length_b   1.000
_cell.length_c   1.000
_cell.angle_alpha   90.00
_cell.angle_beta   90.00
_cell.angle_gamma   90.00
#
_symmetry.space_group_name_H-M   'P 1'
#
loop_
_entity.id
_entity.type
_entity.pdbx_description
1 polymer ?
#
loop_
_entity_poly.entity_id
_entity_poly.type
_entity_poly.pdbx_seq_one_letter_code
_entity_poly.pdbx_strand_id
1 'polypeptide(L)'
;MVAVTATLIGTLIMATLSYDIVRRITPHESRCPPLARLRGRRAALEDAERWCVGLRLHGRIDASTYQHRMSGLARGRRRPVTNRTA
;
A
#
# COMPACT_ATOMS: atom_id res chain seq x y z
N MET A 1 26.47 -24.08 -39.60
CA MET A 1 26.40 -22.61 -39.36
C MET A 1 24.97 -22.14 -39.14
N VAL A 2 24.04 -22.38 -40.08
CA VAL A 2 22.64 -21.93 -39.97
C VAL A 2 21.91 -22.44 -38.71
N ALA A 3 22.13 -23.70 -38.33
CA ALA A 3 21.53 -24.26 -37.11
C ALA A 3 22.06 -23.58 -35.82
N VAL A 4 23.33 -23.19 -35.82
CA VAL A 4 23.98 -22.51 -34.69
C VAL A 4 23.51 -21.06 -34.58
N THR A 5 23.38 -20.36 -35.71
CA THR A 5 22.81 -19.00 -35.71
C THR A 5 21.34 -18.99 -35.33
N ALA A 6 20.55 -19.95 -35.81
CA ALA A 6 19.13 -20.07 -35.45
C ALA A 6 18.93 -20.34 -33.96
N THR A 7 19.77 -21.20 -33.36
CA THR A 7 19.70 -21.47 -31.91
C THR A 7 20.10 -20.24 -31.10
N LEU A 8 21.16 -19.53 -31.47
CA LEU A 8 21.58 -18.30 -30.78
C LEU A 8 20.51 -17.19 -30.84
N ILE A 9 19.83 -17.04 -31.98
CA ILE A 9 18.75 -16.07 -32.13
C ILE A 9 17.56 -16.48 -31.24
N GLY A 10 17.17 -17.75 -31.27
CA GLY A 10 16.06 -18.26 -30.46
C GLY A 10 16.31 -18.11 -28.96
N THR A 11 17.53 -18.39 -28.49
CA THR A 11 17.89 -18.21 -27.07
C THR A 11 17.89 -16.75 -26.66
N LEU A 12 18.35 -15.84 -27.52
CA LEU A 12 18.33 -14.40 -27.25
C LEU A 12 16.89 -13.89 -27.11
N ILE A 13 16.00 -14.27 -28.03
CA ILE A 13 14.58 -13.90 -27.98
C ILE A 13 13.94 -14.40 -26.68
N MET A 14 14.17 -15.67 -26.32
CA MET A 14 13.63 -16.24 -25.09
C MET A 14 14.17 -15.55 -23.84
N ALA A 15 15.46 -15.21 -23.82
CA ALA A 15 16.07 -14.47 -22.71
C ALA A 15 15.47 -13.07 -22.56
N THR A 16 15.26 -12.34 -23.66
CA THR A 16 14.64 -11.01 -23.64
C THR A 16 13.19 -11.08 -23.17
N LEU A 17 12.40 -12.03 -23.68
CA LEU A 17 11.01 -12.20 -23.26
C LEU A 17 10.92 -12.55 -21.76
N SER A 18 11.76 -13.47 -21.31
CA SER A 18 11.80 -13.87 -19.90
C SER A 18 12.19 -12.70 -19.00
N TYR A 19 13.20 -11.91 -19.40
CA TYR A 19 13.61 -10.71 -18.69
C TYR A 19 12.48 -9.67 -18.64
N ASP A 20 11.79 -9.44 -19.76
CA ASP A 20 10.72 -8.44 -19.84
C ASP A 20 9.49 -8.86 -19.03
N ILE A 21 9.15 -10.15 -19.03
CA ILE A 21 8.12 -10.75 -18.16
C ILE A 21 8.51 -10.57 -16.69
N VAL A 22 9.72 -10.96 -16.30
CA VAL A 22 10.21 -10.82 -14.93
C VAL A 22 10.23 -9.35 -14.53
N ARG A 23 10.63 -8.42 -15.41
CA ARG A 23 10.65 -6.98 -15.15
C ARG A 23 9.25 -6.36 -15.05
N ARG A 24 8.26 -6.89 -15.76
CA ARG A 24 6.87 -6.44 -15.66
C ARG A 24 6.17 -7.00 -14.42
N ILE A 25 6.48 -8.25 -14.06
CA ILE A 25 5.90 -8.92 -12.89
C ILE A 25 6.59 -8.47 -11.60
N THR A 26 7.91 -8.34 -11.62
CA THR A 26 8.70 -7.77 -10.54
C THR A 26 8.53 -6.26 -10.64
N PRO A 27 7.70 -5.63 -9.79
CA PRO A 27 7.60 -4.19 -9.82
C PRO A 27 8.96 -3.68 -9.34
N HIS A 28 9.74 -3.14 -10.27
CA HIS A 28 10.99 -2.43 -10.00
C HIS A 28 10.73 -1.44 -8.85
N GLU A 29 11.15 -1.83 -7.65
CA GLU A 29 11.43 -1.14 -6.37
C GLU A 29 10.79 0.22 -6.01
N SER A 30 9.77 0.73 -6.70
CA SER A 30 9.33 2.13 -6.56
C SER A 30 7.83 2.29 -6.32
N ARG A 31 7.03 1.21 -6.29
CA ARG A 31 5.57 1.29 -6.06
C ARG A 31 5.05 0.54 -4.85
N CYS A 32 5.85 -0.34 -4.25
CA CYS A 32 5.51 -0.90 -2.95
C CYS A 32 6.17 -0.02 -1.88
N PRO A 33 5.42 0.82 -1.14
CA PRO A 33 5.99 1.47 0.03
C PRO A 33 6.61 0.39 0.92
N PRO A 34 7.79 0.63 1.52
CA PRO A 34 8.49 -0.37 2.30
C PRO A 34 7.54 -1.02 3.29
N LEU A 35 7.62 -2.34 3.48
CA LEU A 35 6.70 -3.09 4.34
C LEU A 35 6.59 -2.46 5.74
N ALA A 36 7.67 -1.84 6.24
CA ALA A 36 7.67 -1.03 7.47
C ALA A 36 6.69 0.16 7.43
N ARG A 37 6.60 0.87 6.29
CA ARG A 37 5.65 1.97 6.08
C ARG A 37 4.22 1.47 5.94
N LEU A 38 3.99 0.30 5.35
CA LEU A 38 2.67 -0.34 5.34
C LEU A 38 2.24 -0.79 6.75
N ARG A 39 3.17 -1.38 7.50
CA ARG A 39 2.94 -1.81 8.89
C ARG A 39 2.68 -0.62 9.81
N GLY A 40 3.45 0.46 9.69
CA GLY A 40 3.22 1.71 10.41
C GLY A 40 1.90 2.39 10.01
N ARG A 41 1.54 2.34 8.72
CA ARG A 41 0.23 2.84 8.25
C ARG A 41 -0.93 2.02 8.83
N ARG A 42 -0.79 0.71 8.91
CA ARG A 42 -1.80 -0.18 9.50
C ARG A 42 -1.95 0.07 11.01
N ALA A 43 -0.84 0.17 11.74
CA ALA A 43 -0.86 0.51 13.16
C ALA A 43 -1.55 1.85 13.43
N ALA A 44 -1.22 2.90 12.65
CA ALA A 44 -1.86 4.20 12.78
C ALA A 44 -3.37 4.19 12.46
N LEU A 45 -3.82 3.32 11.55
CA LEU A 45 -5.24 3.14 11.26
C LEU A 45 -5.96 2.40 12.40
N GLU A 46 -5.34 1.34 12.93
CA GLU A 46 -5.86 0.58 14.07
C GLU A 46 -6.00 1.47 15.31
N ASP A 47 -5.03 2.35 15.58
CA ASP A 47 -5.09 3.29 16.70
C ASP A 47 -6.18 4.35 16.50
N ALA A 48 -6.35 4.87 15.28
CA ALA A 48 -7.42 5.83 14.97
C ALA A 48 -8.82 5.20 15.10
N GLU A 49 -8.97 3.93 14.74
CA GLU A 49 -10.20 3.17 14.92
C GLU A 49 -10.50 2.95 16.41
N ARG A 50 -9.53 2.43 17.19
CA ARG A 50 -9.66 2.26 18.64
C ARG A 50 -10.06 3.56 19.34
N TRP A 51 -9.45 4.67 18.97
CA TRP A 51 -9.80 5.99 19.51
C TRP A 51 -11.25 6.38 19.19
N CYS A 52 -11.70 6.20 17.95
CA CYS A 52 -13.08 6.52 17.57
C CYS A 52 -14.10 5.60 18.26
N VAL A 53 -13.79 4.31 18.42
CA VAL A 53 -14.61 3.36 19.19
C VAL A 53 -14.68 3.78 20.65
N GLY A 54 -13.54 4.13 21.26
CA GLY A 54 -13.47 4.65 22.62
C GLY A 54 -14.36 5.88 22.81
N LEU A 55 -14.29 6.85 21.91
CA LEU A 55 -15.17 8.03 21.97
C LEU A 55 -16.66 7.66 21.86
N ARG A 56 -17.02 6.69 21.01
CA ARG A 56 -18.41 6.26 20.85
C ARG A 56 -18.93 5.53 22.09
N LEU A 57 -18.12 4.64 22.68
CA LEU A 57 -18.46 3.93 23.91
C LEU A 57 -18.71 4.88 25.08
N HIS A 58 -17.94 5.98 25.16
CA HIS A 58 -18.11 7.00 26.19
C HIS A 58 -19.18 8.05 25.85
N GLY A 59 -19.98 7.84 24.78
CA GLY A 59 -21.02 8.79 24.35
C GLY A 59 -20.49 10.16 23.91
N ARG A 60 -19.19 10.28 23.64
CA ARG A 60 -18.53 11.53 23.24
C ARG A 60 -18.72 11.87 21.76
N ILE A 61 -19.11 10.89 20.95
CA ILE A 61 -19.50 11.06 19.55
C ILE A 61 -20.72 10.20 19.23
N ASP A 62 -21.57 10.70 18.34
CA ASP A 62 -22.71 9.96 17.81
C ASP A 62 -22.29 9.01 16.68
N ALA A 63 -23.24 8.16 16.26
CA ALA A 63 -23.02 7.18 15.20
C ALA A 63 -22.68 7.86 13.84
N SER A 64 -23.30 9.02 13.56
CA SER A 64 -23.07 9.76 12.31
C SER A 64 -21.65 10.33 12.23
N THR A 65 -21.15 10.90 13.32
CA THR A 65 -19.77 11.40 13.45
C THR A 65 -18.77 10.25 13.38
N TYR A 66 -19.07 9.10 14.00
CA TYR A 66 -18.24 7.90 13.88
C TYR A 66 -18.13 7.44 12.42
N GLN A 67 -19.25 7.31 11.71
CA GLN A 67 -19.28 6.84 10.32
C GLN A 67 -18.58 7.82 9.36
N HIS A 68 -18.75 9.12 9.58
CA HIS A 68 -18.03 10.14 8.80
C HIS A 68 -16.52 10.03 9.00
N ARG A 69 -16.05 9.84 10.25
CA ARG A 69 -14.62 9.65 10.56
C ARG A 69 -14.06 8.38 9.94
N MET A 70 -14.78 7.26 10.03
CA MET A 70 -14.33 5.99 9.45
C MET A 70 -14.27 6.06 7.92
N SER A 71 -15.23 6.73 7.29
CA SER A 71 -15.22 7.01 5.85
C SER A 71 -14.03 7.88 5.43
N GLY A 72 -13.61 8.82 6.29
CA GLY A 72 -12.39 9.62 6.09
C GLY A 72 -11.12 8.77 6.12
N LEU A 73 -11.01 7.84 7.08
CA LEU A 73 -9.90 6.90 7.19
C LEU A 73 -9.81 5.97 5.98
N ALA A 74 -10.94 5.41 5.53
CA ALA A 74 -11.02 4.55 4.35
C ALA A 74 -10.55 5.27 3.07
N ARG A 75 -10.85 6.57 2.94
CA ARG A 75 -10.38 7.42 1.83
C ARG A 75 -8.94 7.90 2.00
N GLY A 76 -8.24 7.50 3.06
CA GLY A 76 -6.87 7.92 3.35
C GLY A 76 -6.73 9.38 3.78
N ARG A 77 -7.84 10.09 4.09
CA ARG A 77 -7.77 11.43 4.65
C ARG A 77 -7.36 11.32 6.12
N ARG A 78 -6.07 11.55 6.38
CA ARG A 78 -5.58 11.70 7.76
C ARG A 78 -6.20 12.94 8.37
N ARG A 79 -6.62 12.84 9.63
CA ARG A 79 -6.79 14.04 10.44
C ARG A 79 -5.43 14.68 10.65
N PRO A 80 -5.31 16.02 10.56
CA PRO A 80 -4.15 16.68 11.11
C PRO A 80 -4.07 16.26 12.58
N VAL A 81 -2.90 15.74 12.98
CA VAL A 81 -2.54 15.65 14.39
C VAL A 81 -2.67 17.06 14.91
N THR A 82 -3.73 17.33 15.66
CA THR A 82 -3.81 18.56 16.44
C THR A 82 -2.68 18.44 17.44
N ASN A 83 -1.55 19.09 17.15
CA ASN A 83 -0.49 19.29 18.12
C ASN A 83 -1.12 19.99 19.32
N ARG A 84 -1.46 19.20 20.33
CA ARG A 84 -1.83 19.68 21.65
C ARG A 84 -0.52 19.90 22.38
N THR A 85 0.20 20.95 22.01
CA THR A 85 1.12 21.63 22.91
C THR A 85 0.24 22.49 23.80
N ALA A 86 -0.12 21.92 24.95
CA ALA A 86 -0.46 22.70 26.13
C ALA A 86 0.84 23.13 26.82
#